data_AF-A0A926J3S7-F1
#
_entry.id   AF-A0A926J3S7-F1
#
_cell.length_a   1.000
_cell.length_b   1.000
_cell.length_c   1.000
_cell.angle_alpha   90.00
_cell.angle_beta   90.00
_cell.angle_gamma   90.00
#
_symmetry.space_group_name_H-M   'P 1'
#
loop_
_entity.id
_entity.type
_entity.pdbx_description
1 polymer ?
#
loop_
_entity_poly.entity_id
_entity_poly.type
_entity_poly.pdbx_seq_one_letter_code
_entity_poly.pdbx_strand_id
1 'polypeptide(L)' 'MRDILVEILAGAAGGTREEWAAVVGEIEKLPLPVIVGSNWMINPKGTNSQLETVRAAELIVRAEHPFVAH' A
#
# COMPACT_ATOMS: atom_id res chain seq x y z
N MET A 1 4.03 -3.96 6.58
CA MET A 1 2.99 -3.27 5.78
C MET A 1 3.25 -3.36 4.29
N ARG A 2 4.45 -3.00 3.82
CA ARG A 2 4.80 -3.09 2.39
C ARG A 2 4.54 -4.46 1.80
N ASP A 3 4.97 -5.54 2.46
CA ASP A 3 4.81 -6.84 1.83
C ASP A 3 3.43 -7.48 1.95
N ILE A 4 2.60 -7.09 2.94
CA ILE A 4 1.15 -7.36 2.93
C ILE A 4 0.50 -6.73 1.69
N LEU A 5 0.80 -5.45 1.41
CA LEU A 5 0.32 -4.75 0.20
C LEU A 5 0.77 -5.48 -1.07
N VAL A 6 2.05 -5.86 -1.15
CA VAL A 6 2.61 -6.53 -2.33
C VAL A 6 2.04 -7.94 -2.51
N GLU A 7 1.79 -8.69 -1.43
CA GLU A 7 1.15 -10.01 -1.50
C GLU A 7 -0.30 -9.92 -1.97
N ILE A 8 -1.06 -8.96 -1.47
CA ILE A 8 -2.42 -8.69 -1.95
C ILE A 8 -2.40 -8.34 -3.44
N LEU A 9 -1.47 -7.49 -3.88
CA LEU A 9 -1.37 -7.08 -5.28
C LEU A 9 -0.96 -8.24 -6.19
N ALA A 10 0.04 -9.02 -5.82
CA ALA A 10 0.46 -10.19 -6.59
C ALA A 10 -0.66 -11.25 -6.68
N GLY A 11 -1.41 -11.44 -5.59
CA GLY A 11 -2.54 -12.38 -5.56
C GLY A 11 -3.78 -11.90 -6.32
N ALA A 12 -4.09 -10.60 -6.28
CA ALA A 12 -5.33 -10.06 -6.84
C ALA A 12 -5.21 -9.58 -8.30
N ALA A 13 -4.06 -9.03 -8.70
CA ALA A 13 -3.87 -8.39 -10.00
C ALA A 13 -2.95 -9.16 -10.95
N GLY A 14 -2.35 -10.26 -10.48
CA GLY A 14 -1.31 -10.97 -11.22
C GLY A 14 0.00 -10.19 -11.28
N GLY A 15 1.06 -10.80 -11.82
CA GLY A 15 2.42 -10.25 -11.78
C GLY A 15 3.21 -10.72 -10.55
N THR A 16 4.47 -10.32 -10.48
CA THR A 16 5.42 -10.77 -9.46
C THR A 16 5.48 -9.83 -8.26
N ARG A 17 5.93 -10.37 -7.13
CA ARG A 17 6.21 -9.61 -5.90
C ARG A 17 7.19 -8.46 -6.17
N GLU A 18 8.18 -8.67 -7.03
CA GLU A 18 9.21 -7.69 -7.36
C GLU A 18 8.63 -6.52 -8.16
N GLU A 19 7.77 -6.80 -9.14
CA GLU A 19 7.07 -5.77 -9.93
C GLU A 19 6.22 -4.88 -9.03
N TRP A 20 5.39 -5.48 -8.17
CA TRP A 20 4.55 -4.71 -7.26
C TRP A 20 5.33 -4.00 -6.16
N ALA A 21 6.44 -4.56 -5.69
CA ALA A 21 7.32 -3.88 -4.75
C ALA A 21 7.92 -2.60 -5.36
N ALA A 22 8.25 -2.61 -6.65
CA ALA A 22 8.73 -1.43 -7.37
C ALA A 22 7.60 -0.39 -7.56
N VAL A 23 6.38 -0.85 -7.84
CA VAL A 23 5.21 0.03 -8.03
C VAL A 23 4.74 0.66 -6.73
N VAL A 24 4.61 -0.10 -5.64
CA VAL A 24 4.16 0.40 -4.33
C VAL A 24 5.14 1.40 -3.74
N GLY A 25 6.43 1.21 -4.00
CA GLY A 25 7.49 2.07 -3.46
C GLY A 25 7.68 1.88 -1.95
N GLU A 26 8.18 2.93 -1.32
CA GLU A 26 8.42 2.98 0.13
C GLU A 26 7.13 3.37 0.89
N ILE A 27 7.00 2.86 2.11
CA ILE A 27 5.92 3.23 3.01
C ILE A 27 6.42 4.29 3.97
N GLU A 28 5.82 5.47 3.92
CA GLU A 28 6.14 6.57 4.81
C GLU A 28 5.19 6.53 6.01
N LYS A 29 5.77 6.51 7.22
CA LYS A 29 5.02 6.60 8.48
C LYS A 29 4.72 8.06 8.77
N LEU A 30 3.46 8.35 9.09
CA LEU A 30 3.00 9.69 9.44
C LEU A 30 2.95 9.83 10.98
N PRO A 31 3.35 10.99 11.53
CA PRO A 31 3.31 11.21 12.98
C PRO A 31 1.87 11.24 13.50
N LEU A 32 1.56 10.36 14.46
CA LEU A 32 0.37 10.44 15.31
C LEU A 32 0.51 11.71 16.16
N PRO A 33 -0.35 12.74 16.00
CA PRO A 33 -1.80 12.61 16.00
C PRO A 33 -2.50 13.20 14.76
N VAL A 34 -1.79 13.39 13.65
CA VAL A 34 -2.24 14.27 12.54
C VAL A 34 -3.45 13.73 11.76
N ILE A 35 -3.79 12.43 11.82
CA ILE A 35 -4.75 11.82 10.89
C ILE A 35 -5.78 10.90 11.56
N VAL A 36 -7.06 11.17 11.25
CA VAL A 36 -8.21 10.30 11.53
C VAL A 36 -8.30 9.26 10.39
N GLY A 37 -7.74 8.06 10.60
CA GLY A 37 -7.99 6.92 9.70
C GLY A 37 -6.79 6.04 9.36
N SER A 38 -5.57 6.58 9.25
CA SER A 38 -4.34 5.77 9.17
C SER A 38 -3.06 6.57 9.46
N ASN A 39 -1.98 5.91 9.91
CA ASN A 39 -0.69 6.56 10.21
C ASN A 39 0.41 6.25 9.18
N TRP A 40 0.04 5.88 7.96
CA TRP A 40 0.99 5.52 6.92
C TRP A 40 0.48 5.89 5.53
N MET A 41 1.40 6.21 4.64
CA MET A 41 1.16 6.56 3.25
C MET A 41 2.13 5.80 2.35
N ILE A 42 1.69 5.52 1.12
CA ILE A 42 2.54 5.00 0.05
C ILE A 42 2.55 5.99 -1.10
N ASN A 43 3.66 6.06 -1.81
CA ASN A 43 3.81 6.90 -2.99
C ASN A 43 4.04 6.03 -4.23
N PRO A 44 2.97 5.38 -4.75
CA PRO A 44 3.13 4.43 -5.82
C PRO A 44 3.50 5.11 -7.13
N LYS A 45 4.32 4.43 -7.93
CA LYS A 45 4.78 4.88 -9.24
C LYS A 45 4.48 3.81 -10.28
N GLY A 46 3.81 4.18 -11.35
CA GLY A 46 3.44 3.24 -12.40
C GLY A 46 2.42 3.81 -13.36
N THR A 47 1.85 2.94 -14.18
CA THR A 47 0.75 3.27 -15.08
C THR A 47 -0.53 3.58 -14.30
N ASN A 48 -1.47 4.32 -14.90
CA ASN A 48 -2.76 4.63 -14.25
C ASN A 48 -3.48 3.36 -13.75
N SER A 49 -3.46 2.28 -14.53
CA SER A 49 -4.06 1.00 -14.12
C SER A 49 -3.40 0.42 -12.88
N GLN A 50 -2.07 0.42 -12.81
CA GLN A 50 -1.34 -0.02 -11.60
C GLN A 50 -1.64 0.87 -10.39
N LEU A 51 -1.75 2.18 -10.59
CA LEU A 51 -2.10 3.11 -9.52
C LEU A 51 -3.51 2.87 -8.98
N GLU A 52 -4.48 2.55 -9.85
CA GLU A 52 -5.83 2.18 -9.43
C GLU A 52 -5.84 0.87 -8.63
N THR A 53 -5.09 -0.15 -9.07
CA THR A 53 -4.94 -1.40 -8.34
C THR A 53 -4.31 -1.18 -6.96
N VAL A 54 -3.25 -0.37 -6.88
CA VAL A 54 -2.61 -0.03 -5.61
C VAL A 54 -3.56 0.71 -4.68
N ARG A 55 -4.36 1.66 -5.19
CA ARG A 55 -5.37 2.38 -4.38
C ARG A 55 -6.44 1.44 -3.83
N ALA A 56 -6.89 0.47 -4.62
CA ALA A 56 -7.85 -0.53 -4.15
C ALA A 56 -7.25 -1.40 -3.03
N ALA A 57 -6.00 -1.84 -3.19
CA ALA A 57 -5.29 -2.60 -2.16
C ALA A 57 -5.04 -1.76 -0.89
N GLU A 58 -4.70 -0.48 -1.04
CA GLU A 58 -4.50 0.47 0.06
C GLU A 58 -5.76 0.61 0.92
N LEU A 59 -6.94 0.68 0.31
CA LEU A 59 -8.21 0.78 1.04
C LEU A 59 -8.49 -0.47 1.88
N ILE A 60 -8.25 -1.67 1.34
CA ILE A 60 -8.41 -2.94 2.07
C ILE A 60 -7.46 -2.98 3.26
N VAL A 61 -6.19 -2.68 3.02
CA VAL A 61 -5.15 -2.74 4.04
C VAL A 61 -5.35 -1.67 5.11
N ARG A 62 -5.87 -0.48 4.78
CA ARG A 62 -6.23 0.55 5.77
C ARG A 62 -7.43 0.15 6.63
N ALA A 63 -8.38 -0.60 6.09
CA ALA A 63 -9.52 -1.08 6.86
C ALA A 63 -9.09 -2.11 7.93
N GLU A 64 -8.14 -2.99 7.59
CA GLU A 64 -7.65 -4.03 8.51
C GLU A 64 -6.49 -3.57 9.39
N HIS A 65 -5.62 -2.69 8.87
CA HIS A 65 -4.40 -2.22 9.51
C HIS A 65 -4.25 -0.69 9.40
N PRO A 66 -5.13 0.09 10.03
CA PRO A 66 -5.07 1.55 9.98
C PRO A 66 -3.79 2.11 10.64
N PHE A 67 -3.28 1.44 11.68
CA PHE A 67 -2.14 1.93 12.46
C PHE A 67 -0.98 0.92 12.47
N VAL A 68 0.20 1.39 12.08
CA VAL A 68 1.46 0.64 12.13
C VAL A 68 2.27 1.12 13.33
N ALA A 69 2.52 0.24 14.29
CA ALA A 69 3.15 0.60 15.57
C ALA A 69 4.67 0.80 15.51
N HIS A 70 5.36 0.22 14.53
CA HIS A 70 6.82 0.26 14.42
C HIS A 70 7.29 1.05 13.22
#